data_AF-K5CE32-F1
#
_entry.id   AF-K5CE32-F1
#
_cell.length_a   1.000
_cell.length_b   1.000
_cell.length_c   1.000
_cell.angle_alpha   90.00
_cell.angle_beta   90.00
_cell.angle_gamma   90.00
#
_symmetry.space_group_name_H-M   'P 1'
#
loop_
_entity.id
_entity.type
_entity.pdbx_description
1 polymer ?
#
loop_
_entity_poly.entity_id
_entity_poly.type
_entity_poly.pdbx_seq_one_letter_code
_entity_poly.pdbx_strand_id
1 'polypeptide(L)'
;MDGTSNTPRYVLNDAAYPICPSMTETSLQDHSVVIYGFSDKARYDIYLKASSLALTPYPLVKRFLEKHVDQNADEVQLVVIDPESPTQTPVHAATFQNVLEAMRLGSKTVNLSHKLIFDSKTSKYQAEAISFSASAEPLA
;
A
#
# COMPACT_ATOMS: atom_id res chain seq x y z
N MET A 1 1.14 9.70 16.51
CA MET A 1 1.41 9.31 15.10
C MET A 1 0.12 8.71 14.61
N ASP A 2 -0.58 9.44 13.76
CA ASP A 2 -1.94 9.11 13.38
C ASP A 2 -1.88 7.83 12.53
N GLY A 3 -2.46 6.74 13.04
CA GLY A 3 -2.46 5.41 12.41
C GLY A 3 -3.25 5.34 11.11
N THR A 4 -3.34 6.46 10.38
CA THR A 4 -4.16 6.63 9.18
C THR A 4 -3.43 7.45 8.13
N SER A 5 -3.69 7.18 6.85
CA SER A 5 -3.24 8.01 5.71
C SER A 5 -4.41 8.35 4.81
N ASN A 6 -4.21 9.17 3.77
CA ASN A 6 -5.27 9.48 2.81
C ASN A 6 -5.73 8.20 2.09
N THR A 7 -7.03 8.06 1.89
CA THR A 7 -7.59 6.92 1.14
C THR A 7 -7.11 6.98 -0.31
N PRO A 8 -6.43 5.94 -0.82
CA PRO A 8 -5.96 5.91 -2.19
C PRO A 8 -7.14 5.83 -3.17
N ARG A 9 -7.04 6.56 -4.27
CA ARG A 9 -8.06 6.65 -5.32
C ARG A 9 -7.53 6.26 -6.70
N TYR A 10 -6.21 6.18 -6.83
CA TYR A 10 -5.54 5.90 -8.08
C TYR A 10 -4.49 4.82 -7.88
N VAL A 11 -4.20 4.10 -8.94
CA VAL A 11 -3.02 3.26 -9.11
C VAL A 11 -2.29 3.73 -10.37
N LEU A 12 -1.00 3.45 -10.44
CA LEU A 12 -0.24 3.61 -11.67
C LEU A 12 -0.10 2.23 -12.31
N ASN A 13 -0.35 2.13 -13.61
CA ASN A 13 -0.15 0.89 -14.35
C ASN A 13 1.06 0.98 -15.25
N ASP A 14 1.80 -0.12 -15.33
CA ASP A 14 2.69 -0.42 -16.44
C ASP A 14 1.95 -1.38 -17.39
N ALA A 15 1.76 -0.94 -18.63
CA ALA A 15 0.84 -1.55 -19.59
C ALA A 15 -0.57 -1.81 -18.99
N ALA A 16 -0.90 -3.06 -18.68
CA ALA A 16 -2.23 -3.49 -18.23
C ALA A 16 -2.35 -3.70 -16.72
N TYR A 17 -1.25 -3.63 -15.96
CA TYR A 17 -1.23 -4.08 -14.55
C TYR A 17 -0.73 -2.97 -13.62
N PRO A 18 -1.30 -2.86 -12.39
CA PRO A 18 -0.78 -1.96 -11.37
C PRO A 18 0.69 -2.26 -11.07
N ILE A 19 1.49 -1.21 -10.90
CA ILE A 19 2.87 -1.37 -10.46
C ILE A 19 2.94 -1.80 -8.99
N CYS A 20 3.88 -2.68 -8.71
CA CYS A 20 4.14 -3.26 -7.40
C CYS A 20 5.59 -3.01 -6.95
N PRO A 21 5.85 -2.78 -5.65
CA PRO A 21 7.20 -2.85 -5.12
C PRO A 21 7.77 -4.25 -5.33
N SER A 22 9.07 -4.32 -5.62
CA SER A 22 9.79 -5.60 -5.57
C SER A 22 9.91 -6.03 -4.11
N MET A 23 9.28 -7.14 -3.74
CA MET A 23 9.28 -7.64 -2.37
C MET A 23 10.35 -8.72 -2.17
N THR A 24 10.92 -8.79 -0.97
CA THR A 24 11.64 -9.98 -0.51
C THR A 24 10.59 -11.04 -0.19
N GLU A 25 10.63 -12.16 -0.91
CA GLU A 25 9.82 -13.35 -0.60
C GLU A 25 10.14 -13.75 0.84
N THR A 26 9.23 -13.47 1.78
CA THR A 26 9.50 -13.68 3.21
C THR A 26 9.28 -15.14 3.60
N SER A 27 8.61 -15.93 2.76
CA SER A 27 8.61 -17.40 2.75
C SER A 27 8.01 -17.90 1.43
N LEU A 28 8.22 -19.18 1.05
CA LEU A 28 7.53 -19.82 -0.09
C LEU A 28 6.00 -19.97 0.13
N GLN A 29 5.49 -19.57 1.30
CA GLN A 29 4.07 -19.70 1.69
C GLN A 29 3.35 -18.35 1.78
N ASP A 30 4.07 -17.22 1.83
CA ASP A 30 3.47 -15.89 1.97
C ASP A 30 3.60 -15.10 0.65
N HIS A 31 2.76 -15.43 -0.32
CA HIS A 31 2.59 -14.58 -1.49
C HIS A 31 1.90 -13.29 -1.05
N SER A 32 2.65 -12.18 -0.98
CA SER A 32 2.08 -10.87 -0.68
C SER A 32 1.82 -10.12 -1.98
N VAL A 33 0.56 -9.84 -2.28
CA VAL A 33 0.19 -8.94 -3.40
C VAL A 33 0.28 -7.51 -2.89
N VAL A 34 1.31 -6.79 -3.33
CA VAL A 34 1.51 -5.38 -2.94
C VAL A 34 1.40 -4.49 -4.17
N ILE A 35 0.62 -3.41 -4.08
CA ILE A 35 0.51 -2.40 -5.15
C ILE A 35 0.77 -1.00 -4.61
N TYR A 36 1.15 -0.08 -5.49
CA TYR A 36 1.21 1.34 -5.14
C TYR A 36 -0.14 2.02 -5.37
N GLY A 37 -0.63 2.74 -4.35
CA GLY A 37 -1.86 3.51 -4.39
C GLY A 37 -1.63 4.99 -4.07
N PHE A 38 -2.37 5.86 -4.76
CA PHE A 38 -2.21 7.30 -4.67
C PHE A 38 -3.56 7.97 -4.38
N SER A 39 -3.57 8.90 -3.44
CA SER A 39 -4.79 9.59 -2.99
C SER A 39 -5.27 10.66 -3.97
N ASP A 40 -4.35 11.34 -4.64
CA ASP A 40 -4.64 12.41 -5.59
C ASP A 40 -3.58 12.53 -6.71
N LYS A 41 -3.82 13.48 -7.62
CA LYS A 41 -2.94 13.76 -8.77
C LYS A 41 -1.56 14.27 -8.37
N ALA A 42 -1.47 15.15 -7.38
CA ALA A 42 -0.20 15.69 -6.96
C ALA A 42 0.70 14.57 -6.43
N ARG A 43 0.12 13.58 -5.73
CA ARG A 43 0.85 12.42 -5.21
C ARG A 43 1.41 11.52 -6.31
N TYR A 44 0.59 11.09 -7.28
CA TYR A 44 1.13 10.26 -8.36
C TYR A 44 2.05 11.06 -9.30
N ASP A 45 1.86 12.36 -9.48
CA ASP A 45 2.76 13.20 -10.28
C ASP A 45 4.17 13.26 -9.68
N ILE A 46 4.30 13.25 -8.36
CA ILE A 46 5.60 13.18 -7.68
C ILE A 46 6.29 11.86 -8.00
N TYR A 47 5.57 10.73 -7.84
CA TYR A 47 6.11 9.41 -8.15
C TYR A 47 6.52 9.27 -9.62
N LEU A 48 5.69 9.77 -10.55
CA LEU A 48 5.98 9.75 -11.98
C LEU A 48 7.28 10.48 -12.33
N LYS A 49 7.58 11.61 -11.67
CA LYS A 49 8.85 12.34 -11.87
C LYS A 49 10.07 11.58 -11.35
N ALA A 50 9.88 10.74 -10.33
CA ALA A 50 10.93 9.93 -9.74
C ALA A 50 11.10 8.56 -10.43
N SER A 51 10.18 8.18 -11.32
CA SER A 51 10.18 6.92 -12.04
C SER A 51 10.70 7.10 -13.47
N SER A 52 11.47 6.13 -13.96
CA SER A 52 11.89 6.04 -15.36
C SER A 52 10.87 5.32 -16.26
N LEU A 53 9.81 4.76 -15.67
CA LEU A 53 8.79 3.98 -16.38
C LEU A 53 7.71 4.88 -16.98
N ALA A 54 7.19 4.49 -18.14
CA ALA A 54 6.06 5.15 -18.80
C ALA A 54 4.73 4.70 -18.18
N LEU A 55 4.43 5.21 -16.98
CA LEU A 55 3.27 4.79 -16.19
C LEU A 55 2.04 5.62 -16.50
N THR A 56 0.87 4.98 -16.48
CA THR A 56 -0.43 5.64 -16.70
C THR A 56 -1.30 5.55 -15.45
N PRO A 57 -1.91 6.67 -14.99
CA PRO A 57 -2.81 6.64 -13.84
C PRO A 57 -4.19 6.06 -14.19
N TYR A 58 -4.69 5.19 -13.32
CA TYR A 58 -6.03 4.60 -13.39
C TYR A 58 -6.76 4.75 -12.06
N PRO A 59 -8.10 4.88 -12.06
CA PRO A 59 -8.88 4.83 -10.84
C PRO A 59 -8.72 3.48 -10.13
N LEU A 60 -8.45 3.52 -8.83
CA LEU A 60 -8.58 2.35 -7.97
C LEU A 60 -10.07 2.09 -7.74
N VAL A 61 -10.57 0.97 -8.25
CA VAL A 61 -12.00 0.64 -8.19
C VAL A 61 -12.30 -0.39 -7.10
N LYS A 62 -13.42 -0.22 -6.40
CA LYS A 62 -13.85 -1.12 -5.30
C LYS A 62 -13.87 -2.59 -5.72
N ARG A 63 -14.42 -2.88 -6.90
CA ARG A 63 -14.51 -4.23 -7.48
C ARG A 63 -13.13 -4.91 -7.63
N PHE A 64 -12.08 -4.14 -7.91
CA PHE A 64 -10.73 -4.69 -8.00
C PHE A 64 -10.26 -5.21 -6.63
N LEU A 65 -10.47 -4.43 -5.58
CA LEU A 65 -10.13 -4.82 -4.21
C LEU A 65 -10.98 -6.00 -3.72
N GLU A 66 -12.30 -5.96 -3.97
CA GLU A 66 -13.24 -7.04 -3.61
C GLU A 66 -12.82 -8.38 -4.20
N LYS A 67 -12.54 -8.42 -5.51
CA LYS A 67 -12.10 -9.64 -6.19
C LYS A 67 -10.83 -10.23 -5.54
N HIS A 68 -9.89 -9.38 -5.13
CA HIS A 68 -8.63 -9.83 -4.55
C HIS A 68 -8.81 -10.35 -3.12
N VAL A 69 -9.61 -9.66 -2.31
CA VAL A 69 -9.93 -10.06 -0.93
C VAL A 69 -10.66 -11.41 -0.91
N ASP A 70 -11.59 -11.64 -1.84
CA ASP A 70 -12.36 -12.88 -1.90
C ASP A 70 -11.54 -14.08 -2.41
N GLN A 71 -10.58 -13.84 -3.33
CA GLN A 71 -9.85 -14.91 -4.02
C GLN A 71 -8.58 -15.37 -3.29
N ASN A 72 -7.98 -14.54 -2.45
CA ASN A 72 -6.69 -14.81 -1.84
C ASN A 72 -6.73 -14.51 -0.33
N ALA A 73 -7.66 -15.16 0.38
CA ALA A 73 -7.87 -14.94 1.80
C ALA A 73 -6.64 -15.26 2.67
N ASP A 74 -5.75 -16.14 2.18
CA ASP A 74 -4.52 -16.54 2.86
C ASP A 74 -3.31 -15.63 2.53
N GLU A 75 -3.46 -14.68 1.59
CA GLU A 75 -2.39 -13.80 1.15
C GLU A 75 -2.46 -12.41 1.80
N VAL A 76 -1.31 -11.86 2.19
CA VAL A 76 -1.22 -10.49 2.71
C VAL A 76 -1.26 -9.50 1.55
N GLN A 77 -2.43 -8.88 1.36
CA GLN A 77 -2.65 -7.91 0.27
C GLN A 77 -2.55 -6.47 0.77
N LEU A 78 -1.58 -5.71 0.24
CA LEU A 78 -1.24 -4.38 0.73
C LEU A 78 -1.27 -3.32 -0.37
N VAL A 79 -1.78 -2.14 -0.02
CA VAL A 79 -1.64 -0.92 -0.82
C VAL A 79 -0.65 -0.01 -0.12
N VAL A 80 0.49 0.25 -0.75
CA VAL A 80 1.44 1.27 -0.32
C VAL A 80 0.87 2.64 -0.66
N ILE A 81 0.75 3.51 0.35
CA ILE A 81 0.00 4.77 0.23
C ILE A 81 0.94 5.93 -0.05
N ASP A 82 0.69 6.65 -1.15
CA ASP A 82 1.36 7.90 -1.54
C ASP A 82 2.90 7.83 -1.50
N PRO A 83 3.55 6.80 -2.07
CA PRO A 83 5.00 6.83 -2.23
C PRO A 83 5.41 7.95 -3.19
N GLU A 84 6.54 8.58 -2.91
CA GLU A 84 7.14 9.64 -3.72
C GLU A 84 8.19 9.08 -4.71
N SER A 85 8.72 7.87 -4.47
CA SER A 85 9.64 7.20 -5.39
C SER A 85 9.62 5.67 -5.24
N PRO A 86 10.13 4.91 -6.23
CA PRO A 86 10.19 3.46 -6.17
C PRO A 86 11.08 2.89 -5.06
N THR A 87 12.00 3.70 -4.51
CA THR A 87 12.97 3.29 -3.48
C THR A 87 12.84 4.09 -2.19
N GLN A 88 11.74 4.83 -2.01
CA GLN A 88 11.49 5.57 -0.77
C GLN A 88 11.44 4.60 0.40
N THR A 89 12.05 4.96 1.53
CA THR A 89 12.01 4.15 2.74
C THR A 89 12.03 5.05 3.98
N PRO A 90 11.20 4.77 5.00
CA PRO A 90 10.09 3.81 4.99
C PRO A 90 8.90 4.31 4.16
N VAL A 91 8.04 3.40 3.69
CA VAL A 91 6.72 3.73 3.13
C VAL A 91 5.61 3.03 3.91
N HIS A 92 4.44 3.64 4.01
CA HIS A 92 3.32 3.09 4.77
C HIS A 92 2.35 2.34 3.86
N ALA A 93 1.71 1.32 4.41
CA ALA A 93 0.73 0.52 3.69
C ALA A 93 -0.51 0.19 4.53
N ALA A 94 -1.63 0.06 3.83
CA ALA A 94 -2.89 -0.43 4.37
C ALA A 94 -3.26 -1.76 3.69
N THR A 95 -3.99 -2.62 4.38
CA THR A 95 -4.54 -3.83 3.75
C THR A 95 -5.57 -3.45 2.69
N PHE A 96 -5.77 -4.32 1.69
CA PHE A 96 -6.85 -4.16 0.71
C PHE A 96 -8.21 -4.01 1.40
N GLN A 97 -8.44 -4.76 2.49
CA GLN A 97 -9.64 -4.67 3.30
C GLN A 97 -9.85 -3.27 3.91
N ASN A 98 -8.81 -2.69 4.55
CA ASN A 98 -8.91 -1.35 5.14
C ASN A 98 -9.23 -0.29 4.08
N VAL A 99 -8.58 -0.39 2.90
CA VAL A 99 -8.84 0.53 1.78
C VAL A 99 -10.25 0.36 1.26
N LEU A 100 -10.71 -0.88 1.05
CA LEU A 100 -12.05 -1.18 0.58
C LEU A 100 -13.12 -0.65 1.54
N GLU A 101 -12.93 -0.82 2.85
CA GLU A 101 -13.80 -0.28 3.87
C GLU A 101 -13.85 1.25 3.83
N ALA A 102 -12.69 1.92 3.80
CA ALA A 102 -12.62 3.37 3.67
C ALA A 102 -13.34 3.88 2.41
N MET A 103 -13.19 3.18 1.28
CA MET A 103 -13.90 3.51 0.04
C MET A 103 -15.41 3.28 0.15
N ARG A 104 -15.86 2.24 0.85
CA ARG A 104 -17.29 1.96 1.08
C ARG A 104 -17.95 3.04 1.95
N LEU A 105 -17.25 3.45 3.00
CA LEU A 105 -17.70 4.51 3.92
C LEU A 105 -17.53 5.93 3.34
N GLY A 106 -16.83 6.09 2.21
CA GLY A 106 -16.49 7.40 1.66
C GLY A 106 -15.49 8.16 2.53
N SER A 107 -14.72 7.46 3.36
CA SER A 107 -13.73 8.04 4.25
C SER A 107 -12.60 8.70 3.46
N LYS A 108 -12.15 9.87 3.94
CA LYS A 108 -10.96 10.55 3.40
C LYS A 108 -9.66 9.88 3.83
N THR A 109 -9.70 9.10 4.91
CA THR A 109 -8.53 8.42 5.46
C THR A 109 -8.76 6.91 5.60
N VAL A 110 -7.65 6.16 5.56
CA VAL A 110 -7.58 4.72 5.71
C VAL A 110 -6.62 4.36 6.85
N ASN A 111 -6.98 3.34 7.64
CA ASN A 111 -6.12 2.82 8.69
C ASN A 111 -4.88 2.12 8.11
N LEU A 112 -3.70 2.55 8.55
CA LEU A 112 -2.43 1.92 8.22
C LEU A 112 -2.28 0.62 9.00
N SER A 113 -1.59 -0.34 8.40
CA SER A 113 -1.40 -1.68 8.96
C SER A 113 0.04 -2.15 8.89
N HIS A 114 0.81 -1.65 7.91
CA HIS A 114 2.16 -2.08 7.65
C HIS A 114 3.04 -0.89 7.29
N LYS A 115 4.35 -1.05 7.48
CA LYS A 115 5.39 -0.23 6.86
C LYS A 115 6.27 -1.14 6.01
N LEU A 116 6.74 -0.65 4.88
CA LEU A 116 7.70 -1.34 4.04
C LEU A 116 9.05 -0.64 4.14
N ILE A 117 10.09 -1.44 4.36
CA ILE A 117 11.47 -0.99 4.49
C ILE A 117 12.24 -1.45 3.25
N PHE A 118 12.78 -0.50 2.49
CA PHE A 118 13.61 -0.81 1.32
C PHE A 118 15.00 -1.23 1.78
N ASP A 119 15.45 -2.40 1.34
CA ASP A 119 16.83 -2.86 1.47
C ASP A 119 17.60 -2.53 0.19
N SER A 120 18.57 -1.61 0.32
CA SER A 120 19.40 -1.18 -0.81
C SER A 120 20.36 -2.26 -1.31
N LYS A 121 20.69 -3.28 -0.51
CA LYS A 121 21.58 -4.37 -0.93
C LYS A 121 20.87 -5.33 -1.87
N THR A 122 19.61 -5.64 -1.58
CA THR A 122 18.78 -6.55 -2.39
C THR A 122 17.89 -5.82 -3.38
N SER A 123 17.77 -4.49 -3.27
CA SER A 123 16.83 -3.66 -4.03
C SER A 123 15.37 -4.13 -3.88
N LYS A 124 15.02 -4.59 -2.69
CA LYS A 124 13.70 -5.17 -2.37
C LYS A 124 13.15 -4.59 -1.08
N TYR A 125 11.83 -4.59 -0.96
CA TYR A 125 11.13 -4.21 0.27
C TYR A 125 10.86 -5.41 1.17
N GLN A 126 10.92 -5.16 2.47
CA GLN A 126 10.39 -6.04 3.50
C GLN A 126 9.20 -5.36 4.20
N ALA A 127 8.09 -6.07 4.35
CA ALA A 127 6.92 -5.59 5.06
C ALA A 127 7.02 -5.90 6.56
N GLU A 128 6.68 -4.92 7.39
CA GLU A 128 6.57 -5.04 8.85
C GLU A 128 5.19 -4.57 9.30
N ALA A 129 4.48 -5.38 10.09
CA ALA A 129 3.22 -4.99 10.68
C ALA A 129 3.43 -3.82 11.66
N ILE A 130 2.51 -2.85 11.64
CA ILE A 130 2.47 -1.76 12.61
C ILE A 130 1.78 -2.27 13.86
N SER A 131 2.56 -2.57 14.89
CA SER A 131 2.01 -2.87 16.21
C SER A 131 1.53 -1.57 16.86
N PHE A 132 0.22 -1.40 16.97
CA PHE A 132 -0.35 -0.41 17.87
C PHE A 132 -0.24 -0.98 19.29
N SER A 133 0.84 -0.64 20.00
CA SER A 133 0.83 -0.85 21.46
C SER A 133 -0.21 0.12 22.02
N ALA A 134 -1.36 -0.40 22.44
CA ALA A 134 -2.24 0.33 23.34
C ALA A 134 -1.38 0.68 24.57
N SER A 135 -1.06 1.96 24.74
CA SER A 135 -0.47 2.41 26.01
C SER A 135 -1.45 2.01 27.10
N ALA A 136 -1.03 1.05 27.93
CA ALA A 136 -1.75 0.65 29.12
C ALA A 136 -2.03 1.91 29.97
N GLU A 137 -3.29 2.16 30.27
CA GLU A 137 -3.69 3.07 31.33
C GLU A 137 -2.93 2.71 32.63
N PRO A 138 -2.37 3.67 33.36
CA PRO A 138 -1.91 3.39 34.71
C PRO A 138 -3.13 3.18 35.60
N LEU A 139 -3.23 1.99 36.21
CA LEU A 139 -4.13 1.76 37.33
C LEU A 139 -3.80 2.77 38.44
N ALA A 140 -4.83 3.49 38.87
CA ALA A 140 -4.83 4.41 40.00
C ALA A 140 -4.56 3.70 41.33
#